data_AF-F7XA58-F1
#
_entry.id   AF-F7XA58-F1
#
_cell.length_a   1.000
_cell.length_b   1.000
_cell.length_c   1.000
_cell.angle_alpha   90.00
_cell.angle_beta   90.00
_cell.angle_gamma   90.00
#
_symmetry.space_group_name_H-M   'P 1'
#
loop_
_entity.id
_entity.type
_entity.pdbx_description
1 polymer ?
#
loop_
_entity_poly.entity_id
_entity_poly.type
_entity_poly.pdbx_seq_one_letter_code
_entity_poly.pdbx_strand_id
1 'polypeptide(L)'
;MVHARRACRPPKNSPEISEMIKLGSFAKDCITNFAGVVTGHAEYITGCDQYLLSPRNPDKEPKWFDGQRLAVDPIIAPIAIDNSNGAGADIPAPVK
;
A
#
# COMPACT_ATOMS: atom_id res chain seq x y z
N MET A 1 23.23 0.76 27.27
CA MET A 1 23.47 1.14 25.86
C MET A 1 22.64 0.23 24.95
N VAL A 2 21.35 0.52 24.73
CA VAL A 2 20.59 -0.07 23.60
C VAL A 2 19.47 0.91 23.22
N HIS A 3 19.71 1.77 22.24
CA HIS A 3 18.66 2.53 21.57
C HIS A 3 18.57 2.04 20.13
N ALA A 4 17.92 0.88 19.95
CA ALA A 4 17.48 0.44 18.63
C ALA A 4 16.32 1.35 18.18
N ARG A 5 16.64 2.51 17.59
CA ARG A 5 15.65 3.37 16.94
C ARG A 5 15.99 3.46 15.45
N ARG A 6 15.28 2.67 14.63
CA ARG A 6 14.92 2.92 13.21
C ARG A 6 14.37 1.64 12.59
N ALA A 7 13.27 1.10 13.13
CA ALA A 7 12.42 0.19 12.38
C ALA A 7 11.26 1.04 11.85
N CYS A 8 11.35 1.44 10.58
CA CYS A 8 10.29 1.77 9.60
C CYS A 8 9.03 2.56 10.03
N ARG A 9 8.97 3.05 11.27
CA ARG A 9 7.81 3.69 11.85
C ARG A 9 7.85 5.17 11.47
N PRO A 10 6.76 5.73 10.92
CA PRO A 10 6.64 7.17 10.78
C PRO A 10 6.80 7.86 12.17
N PRO A 11 7.26 9.11 12.20
CA PRO A 11 7.49 9.84 13.45
C PRO A 11 6.21 9.95 14.30
N LYS A 12 6.33 9.69 15.61
CA LYS A 12 5.23 9.53 16.60
C LYS A 12 4.47 10.82 16.98
N ASN A 13 4.47 11.87 16.15
CA ASN A 13 3.92 13.19 16.54
C ASN A 13 2.72 13.68 15.70
N SER A 14 1.97 12.77 15.07
CA SER A 14 0.69 13.07 14.43
C SER A 14 -0.44 12.37 15.20
N PRO A 15 -1.63 13.00 15.36
CA PRO A 15 -2.74 12.39 16.09
C PRO A 15 -3.05 11.01 15.51
N GLU A 16 -3.25 10.05 16.41
CA GLU A 16 -3.38 8.61 16.16
C GLU A 16 -4.60 8.30 15.30
N ILE A 17 -4.46 8.48 13.99
CA ILE A 17 -5.18 7.69 13.00
C ILE A 17 -4.28 6.48 12.77
N SER A 18 -4.83 5.27 12.87
CA SER A 18 -4.22 4.10 12.25
C SER A 18 -4.05 4.43 10.77
N GLU A 19 -2.88 4.96 10.39
CA GLU A 19 -2.60 5.45 9.04
C GLU A 19 -2.58 4.26 8.08
N MET A 20 -3.77 3.85 7.66
CA MET A 20 -4.00 2.91 6.59
C MET A 20 -3.35 3.51 5.35
N ILE A 21 -2.45 2.77 4.73
CA ILE A 21 -1.73 3.27 3.56
C ILE A 21 -2.74 3.41 2.42
N LYS A 22 -2.93 4.63 1.93
CA LYS A 22 -3.87 4.92 0.85
C LYS A 22 -3.47 4.16 -0.44
N LEU A 23 -4.41 3.43 -1.04
CA LEU A 23 -4.22 2.83 -2.37
C LEU A 23 -3.82 3.90 -3.40
N GLY A 24 -2.99 3.50 -4.37
CA GLY A 24 -2.39 4.39 -5.34
C GLY A 24 -1.13 5.12 -4.84
N SER A 25 -0.84 5.12 -3.54
CA SER A 25 0.38 5.75 -3.01
C SER A 25 1.63 5.00 -3.46
N PHE A 26 2.74 5.71 -3.66
CA PHE A 26 4.03 5.08 -3.86
C PHE A 26 4.65 4.75 -2.50
N ALA A 27 5.09 3.51 -2.31
CA ALA A 27 5.68 3.06 -1.07
C ALA A 27 6.89 2.15 -1.31
N LYS A 28 7.72 2.04 -0.27
CA LYS A 28 8.95 1.25 -0.30
C LYS A 28 9.06 0.39 0.96
N ASP A 29 9.31 -0.90 0.78
CA ASP A 29 9.70 -1.82 1.84
C ASP A 29 11.07 -1.43 2.38
N CYS A 30 11.12 -1.11 3.66
CA CYS A 30 12.33 -0.64 4.33
C CYS A 30 13.40 -1.72 4.51
N ILE A 31 13.05 -3.02 4.41
CA ILE A 31 13.98 -4.14 4.57
C ILE A 31 14.69 -4.45 3.25
N THR A 32 13.93 -4.65 2.17
CA THR A 32 14.47 -5.12 0.88
C THR A 32 14.71 -3.99 -0.12
N ASN A 33 14.24 -2.78 0.16
CA ASN A 33 14.15 -1.66 -0.79
C ASN A 33 13.21 -1.91 -1.99
N PHE A 34 12.39 -2.97 -1.97
CA PHE A 34 11.34 -3.16 -2.97
C PHE A 34 10.37 -1.98 -2.93
N ALA A 35 10.08 -1.38 -4.07
CA ALA A 35 9.26 -0.17 -4.16
C ALA A 35 8.26 -0.29 -5.31
N GLY A 36 7.09 0.31 -5.13
CA GLY A 36 6.00 0.22 -6.06
C GLY A 36 4.80 1.07 -5.64
N VAL A 37 3.76 1.01 -6.46
CA VAL A 37 2.46 1.59 -6.15
C VAL A 37 1.66 0.59 -5.32
N VAL A 38 1.00 1.06 -4.26
CA VAL A 38 0.10 0.25 -3.45
C VAL A 38 -1.18 0.00 -4.24
N THR A 39 -1.41 -1.25 -4.65
CA THR A 39 -2.54 -1.63 -5.53
C THR A 39 -3.56 -2.53 -4.85
N GLY A 40 -3.22 -3.08 -3.68
CA GLY A 40 -4.10 -3.92 -2.90
C GLY A 40 -3.87 -3.73 -1.41
N HIS A 41 -4.93 -3.91 -0.64
CA HIS A 41 -4.93 -3.97 0.83
C HIS A 41 -5.69 -5.22 1.23
N ALA A 42 -5.12 -5.97 2.16
CA ALA A 42 -5.72 -7.16 2.75
C ALA A 42 -5.70 -7.00 4.26
N GLU A 43 -6.89 -7.00 4.86
CA GLU A 43 -7.09 -7.08 6.29
C GLU A 43 -7.35 -8.54 6.66
N TYR A 44 -6.51 -9.10 7.53
CA TYR A 44 -6.66 -10.47 8.01
C TYR A 44 -7.46 -10.51 9.30
N ILE A 45 -8.20 -11.60 9.54
CA ILE A 45 -9.00 -11.80 10.77
C ILE A 45 -8.19 -11.68 12.08
N THR A 46 -6.87 -11.78 11.98
CA THR A 46 -5.92 -11.59 13.10
C THR A 46 -5.66 -10.13 13.44
N GLY A 47 -6.20 -9.18 12.67
CA GLY A 47 -5.94 -7.74 12.80
C GLY A 47 -4.63 -7.28 12.16
N CYS A 48 -4.06 -8.05 11.24
CA CYS A 48 -2.86 -7.65 10.49
C CYS A 48 -3.24 -7.08 9.13
N ASP A 49 -2.63 -5.96 8.74
CA ASP A 49 -2.75 -5.38 7.41
C ASP A 49 -1.56 -5.74 6.53
N GLN A 50 -1.85 -6.23 5.33
CA GLN A 50 -0.87 -6.35 4.26
C GLN A 50 -1.25 -5.49 3.06
N TYR A 51 -0.22 -5.01 2.36
CA TYR A 51 -0.36 -4.20 1.18
C TYR A 51 0.42 -4.80 0.01
N LEU A 52 -0.18 -4.78 -1.17
CA LEU A 52 0.44 -5.23 -2.40
C LEU A 52 1.17 -4.07 -3.06
N LEU A 53 2.48 -4.20 -3.23
CA LEU A 53 3.27 -3.26 -4.04
C LEU A 53 3.39 -3.79 -5.47
N SER A 54 2.82 -3.07 -6.42
CA SER A 54 3.06 -3.27 -7.85
C SER A 54 4.26 -2.44 -8.29
N PRO A 55 5.37 -3.06 -8.74
CA PRO A 55 6.55 -2.33 -9.18
C PRO A 55 6.27 -1.59 -10.49
N ARG A 56 7.01 -0.51 -10.76
CA ARG A 56 6.96 0.19 -12.06
C ARG A 56 7.66 -0.58 -13.18
N ASN A 57 8.53 -1.53 -12.84
CA ASN A 57 9.18 -2.38 -13.83
C ASN A 57 8.23 -3.55 -14.16
N PRO A 58 7.80 -3.70 -15.43
CA PRO A 58 6.86 -4.74 -15.84
C PRO A 58 7.42 -6.17 -15.75
N ASP A 59 8.73 -6.34 -15.72
CA ASP A 59 9.38 -7.65 -15.58
C ASP A 59 9.40 -8.15 -14.11
N LYS A 60 8.90 -7.34 -13.18
CA LYS A 60 8.83 -7.68 -11.76
C LYS A 60 7.38 -7.91 -11.34
N GLU A 61 7.16 -9.03 -10.66
CA GLU A 61 5.86 -9.35 -10.11
C GLU A 61 5.51 -8.50 -8.88
N PRO A 62 4.21 -8.16 -8.68
CA PRO A 62 3.73 -7.57 -7.44
C PRO A 62 3.99 -8.45 -6.21
N LYS A 63 4.20 -7.84 -5.04
CA LYS A 63 4.48 -8.56 -3.79
C LYS A 63 3.80 -7.97 -2.57
N TRP A 64 3.30 -8.85 -1.69
CA TRP A 64 2.68 -8.49 -0.42
C TRP A 64 3.71 -8.19 0.67
N PHE A 65 3.44 -7.12 1.42
CA PHE A 65 4.25 -6.70 2.56
C PHE A 65 3.33 -6.33 3.73
N ASP A 66 3.79 -6.64 4.95
CA ASP A 66 3.19 -6.11 6.17
C ASP A 66 3.24 -4.57 6.19
N GLY A 67 2.15 -3.92 6.58
CA GLY A 67 2.05 -2.46 6.59
C GLY A 67 3.16 -1.77 7.40
N GLN A 68 3.63 -2.38 8.49
CA GLN A 68 4.69 -1.81 9.33
C GLN A 68 6.07 -1.76 8.64
N ARG A 69 6.22 -2.47 7.51
CA ARG A 69 7.45 -2.45 6.71
C ARG A 69 7.48 -1.36 5.65
N LEU A 70 6.35 -0.72 5.38
CA LEU A 70 6.20 0.18 4.25
C LEU A 70 6.36 1.63 4.68
N ALA A 71 7.22 2.35 3.95
CA ALA A 71 7.33 3.79 4.01
C ALA A 71 6.69 4.40 2.76
N VAL A 72 5.65 5.21 2.94
CA VAL A 72 5.01 5.97 1.86
C VAL A 72 5.89 7.15 1.50
N ASP A 73 6.07 7.39 0.20
CA ASP A 73 6.74 8.57 -0.30
C ASP A 73 5.76 9.77 -0.29
N PRO A 74 6.00 10.81 0.53
CA PRO A 74 5.07 11.94 0.63
C PRO A 74 5.14 12.90 -0.57
N ILE A 75 6.16 12.79 -1.42
CA ILE A 75 6.36 13.68 -2.58
C ILE A 75 5.56 13.16 -3.78
N ILE A 76 5.44 11.84 -3.92
CA ILE A 76 4.75 11.23 -5.06
C ILE A 76 3.25 11.17 -4.76
N ALA A 77 2.48 11.97 -5.49
CA ALA A 77 1.03 11.96 -5.40
C ALA A 77 0.47 10.55 -5.68
N PRO A 78 -0.51 10.07 -4.89
CA PRO A 78 -1.19 8.81 -5.16
C PRO A 78 -1.86 8.78 -6.53
N ILE A 79 -1.72 7.66 -7.23
CA ILE A 79 -2.43 7.42 -8.49
C ILE A 79 -3.92 7.26 -8.19
N ALA A 80 -4.75 8.07 -8.85
CA ALA A 80 -6.20 7.90 -8.86
C ALA A 80 -6.60 7.35 -10.24
N ILE A 81 -7.32 6.23 -10.26
CA ILE A 81 -7.93 5.69 -11.47
C ILE A 81 -9.36 6.20 -11.52
N ASP A 82 -9.70 6.90 -12.60
CA ASP A 82 -11.06 7.37 -12.84
C ASP A 82 -11.89 6.25 -13.48
N ASN A 83 -12.76 5.65 -12.67
CA ASN A 83 -13.70 4.62 -13.12
C ASN A 83 -15.08 5.21 -13.50
N SER A 84 -15.22 6.53 -13.69
CA SER A 84 -16.53 7.15 -13.93
C SER A 84 -17.12 6.91 -15.32
N ASN A 85 -16.37 6.34 -16.27
CA ASN A 85 -16.72 6.30 -17.69
C ASN A 85 -16.87 4.89 -18.31
N GLY A 86 -17.08 3.83 -17.49
CA GLY A 86 -17.26 2.46 -17.97
C GLY A 86 -17.99 1.56 -16.95
N ALA A 87 -18.65 0.50 -17.43
CA ALA A 87 -19.20 -0.55 -16.55
C ALA A 87 -18.03 -1.18 -15.79
N GLY A 88 -18.17 -1.38 -14.47
CA GLY A 88 -17.13 -1.88 -13.58
C GLY A 88 -16.53 -3.22 -13.99
N ALA A 89 -16.78 -4.32 -13.26
CA ALA A 89 -16.34 -5.62 -13.74
C ALA A 89 -16.91 -5.86 -15.14
N ASP A 90 -16.11 -6.36 -16.10
CA ASP A 90 -16.48 -6.67 -17.50
C ASP A 90 -17.67 -7.66 -17.66
N ILE A 91 -18.34 -8.00 -16.56
CA ILE A 91 -19.46 -8.90 -16.46
C ILE A 91 -20.66 -8.08 -15.99
N PRO A 92 -21.69 -7.86 -16.84
CA PRO A 92 -22.93 -7.25 -16.39
C PRO A 92 -23.55 -8.12 -15.29
N ALA A 93 -24.17 -7.48 -14.29
CA ALA A 93 -24.89 -8.21 -13.24
C ALA A 93 -25.90 -9.19 -13.88
N PRO A 94 -26.06 -10.41 -13.34
CA PRO A 94 -27.06 -11.34 -13.84
C PRO A 94 -28.43 -10.69 -13.83
N VAL A 95 -29.10 -10.66 -14.99
CA VAL A 95 -30.47 -10.15 -15.12
C VAL A 95 -31.41 -11.17 -14.45
N LYS A 96 -32.38 -10.68 -13.66
CA LYS A 96 -33.44 -11.52 -13.07
C LYS A 96 -34.37 -12.10 -14.13
#